data_AF-A0A6A1X0W7-F1
#
_entry.id   AF-A0A6A1X0W7-F1
#
_cell.length_a   1.000
_cell.length_b   1.000
_cell.length_c   1.000
_cell.angle_alpha   90.00
_cell.angle_beta   90.00
_cell.angle_gamma   90.00
#
_symmetry.space_group_name_H-M   'P 1'
#
loop_
_entity.id
_entity.type
_entity.pdbx_description
1 polymer ?
#
loop_
_entity_poly.entity_id
_entity_poly.type
_entity_poly.pdbx_seq_one_letter_code
_entity_poly.pdbx_strand_id
1 'polypeptide(L)'
;MGFFKKLVNEGKDYTKMANAVGNVKAILDDIEQSYTTIDKETFLIAAWICRVGIIDIIERNNWTMNHKLLIPINGHYINLTFHEVYLMTIGRLSIKAEEQGDNIKEMVLDVFEKGDWFNQIDAIVPYEQRKLFQ
;
A
#
# COMPACT_ATOMS: atom_id res chain seq x y z
N MET A 1 -25.24 -5.19 19.36
CA MET A 1 -24.46 -4.03 18.85
C MET A 1 -23.10 -4.39 18.23
N GLY A 2 -22.50 -5.56 18.53
CA GLY A 2 -21.18 -5.93 17.97
C GLY A 2 -21.14 -6.24 16.47
N PHE A 3 -22.19 -6.87 15.92
CA PHE A 3 -22.25 -7.24 14.50
C PHE A 3 -22.26 -6.03 13.55
N PHE A 4 -23.11 -5.03 13.84
CA PHE A 4 -23.14 -3.77 13.06
C PHE A 4 -21.82 -3.01 13.12
N LYS A 5 -21.17 -2.98 14.29
CA LYS A 5 -19.85 -2.33 14.43
C LYS A 5 -18.78 -3.06 13.61
N LYS A 6 -18.81 -4.40 13.57
CA LYS A 6 -17.91 -5.21 12.75
C LYS A 6 -18.12 -4.95 11.25
N LEU A 7 -19.36 -4.99 10.76
CA LEU A 7 -19.68 -4.72 9.35
C LEU A 7 -19.27 -3.31 8.91
N VAL A 8 -19.53 -2.29 9.74
CA VAL A 8 -19.13 -0.90 9.44
C VAL A 8 -17.61 -0.76 9.38
N ASN A 9 -16.88 -1.45 10.27
CA ASN A 9 -15.43 -1.44 10.25
C ASN A 9 -14.86 -2.16 9.02
N GLU A 10 -15.40 -3.31 8.65
CA GLU A 10 -15.00 -4.04 7.43
C GLU A 10 -15.24 -3.18 6.18
N GLY A 11 -16.39 -2.50 6.07
CA GLY A 11 -16.68 -1.59 4.96
C GLY A 11 -15.68 -0.43 4.86
N LYS A 12 -15.31 0.18 6.00
CA LYS A 12 -14.28 1.22 6.03
C LYS A 12 -12.92 0.70 5.59
N ASP A 13 -12.57 -0.50 6.01
CA ASP A 13 -11.30 -1.15 5.66
C ASP A 13 -11.21 -1.45 4.16
N TYR A 14 -12.29 -1.92 3.53
CA TYR A 14 -12.36 -2.05 2.08
C TYR A 14 -12.15 -0.72 1.36
N THR A 15 -12.80 0.37 1.80
CA THR A 15 -12.61 1.69 1.19
C THR A 15 -11.18 2.20 1.35
N LYS A 16 -10.59 2.05 2.55
CA LYS A 16 -9.20 2.45 2.82
C LYS A 16 -8.21 1.67 1.95
N MET A 17 -8.38 0.36 1.86
CA MET A 17 -7.54 -0.50 1.05
C MET A 17 -7.65 -0.14 -0.45
N ALA A 18 -8.86 0.12 -0.96
CA ALA A 18 -9.05 0.56 -2.34
C ALA A 18 -8.31 1.88 -2.63
N ASN A 19 -8.39 2.86 -1.72
CA ASN A 19 -7.66 4.12 -1.86
C ASN A 19 -6.14 3.93 -1.80
N ALA A 20 -5.65 3.07 -0.89
CA ALA A 20 -4.23 2.75 -0.77
C ALA A 20 -3.70 2.13 -2.07
N VAL A 21 -4.44 1.18 -2.65
CA VAL A 21 -4.07 0.56 -3.93
C VAL A 21 -4.04 1.59 -5.05
N GLY A 22 -5.04 2.47 -5.15
CA GLY A 22 -5.05 3.54 -6.15
C GLY A 22 -3.84 4.46 -6.04
N ASN A 23 -3.49 4.88 -4.82
CA ASN A 23 -2.35 5.76 -4.57
C ASN A 23 -1.01 5.08 -4.91
N VAL A 24 -0.80 3.84 -4.45
CA VAL A 24 0.43 3.10 -4.77
C VAL A 24 0.56 2.86 -6.27
N LYS A 25 -0.54 2.50 -6.94
CA LYS A 25 -0.54 2.33 -8.40
C LYS A 25 -0.12 3.63 -9.10
N ALA A 26 -0.67 4.77 -8.70
CA ALA A 26 -0.31 6.06 -9.29
C ALA A 26 1.18 6.37 -9.10
N ILE A 27 1.71 6.18 -7.88
CA ILE A 27 3.15 6.37 -7.61
C ILE A 27 4.01 5.46 -8.49
N LEU A 28 3.64 4.17 -8.63
CA LEU A 28 4.39 3.23 -9.46
C LEU A 28 4.31 3.55 -10.96
N ASP A 29 3.17 4.03 -11.43
CA ASP A 29 3.01 4.49 -12.81
C ASP A 29 3.90 5.72 -13.09
N ASP A 30 4.02 6.64 -12.12
CA ASP A 30 4.90 7.81 -12.21
C ASP A 30 6.38 7.41 -12.19
N ILE A 31 6.76 6.44 -11.34
CA ILE A 31 8.12 5.87 -11.29
C ILE A 31 8.52 5.31 -12.67
N GLU A 32 7.62 4.59 -13.33
CA GLU A 32 7.88 3.96 -14.63
C GLU A 32 7.94 4.94 -15.79
N GLN A 33 7.22 6.06 -15.68
CA GLN A 33 7.21 7.11 -16.71
C GLN A 33 8.34 8.12 -16.54
N SER A 34 9.00 8.12 -15.38
CA SER A 34 10.12 9.01 -15.12
C SER A 34 11.38 8.57 -15.87
N TYR A 35 11.98 9.50 -16.59
CA TYR A 35 13.28 9.33 -17.24
C TYR A 35 14.45 9.82 -16.35
N THR A 36 14.17 10.19 -15.10
CA THR A 36 15.18 10.67 -14.13
C THR A 36 15.34 9.70 -12.97
N THR A 37 16.44 9.83 -12.24
CA THR A 37 16.66 9.12 -10.97
C THR A 37 15.48 9.37 -10.03
N ILE A 38 14.85 8.29 -9.57
CA ILE A 38 13.75 8.36 -8.62
C ILE A 38 14.33 8.48 -7.21
N ASP A 39 13.77 9.40 -6.44
CA ASP A 39 14.20 9.60 -5.06
C ASP A 39 13.81 8.43 -4.15
N LYS A 40 14.67 8.10 -3.19
CA LYS A 40 14.42 6.98 -2.25
C LYS A 40 13.13 7.21 -1.45
N GLU A 41 12.81 8.46 -1.14
CA GLU A 41 11.62 8.88 -0.39
C GLU A 41 10.34 8.42 -1.10
N THR A 42 10.31 8.43 -2.43
CA THR A 42 9.16 7.94 -3.21
C THR A 42 8.92 6.45 -2.97
N PHE A 43 9.98 5.64 -2.95
CA PHE A 43 9.88 4.21 -2.63
C PHE A 43 9.43 3.98 -1.18
N LEU A 44 9.97 4.74 -0.23
CA LEU A 44 9.61 4.62 1.19
C LEU A 44 8.15 5.01 1.44
N ILE A 45 7.64 6.06 0.80
CA ILE A 45 6.24 6.47 0.90
C ILE A 45 5.33 5.38 0.30
N ALA A 46 5.65 4.87 -0.89
CA ALA A 46 4.89 3.79 -1.50
C ALA A 46 4.89 2.53 -0.60
N ALA A 47 6.04 2.19 -0.02
CA ALA A 47 6.18 1.06 0.89
C ALA A 47 5.35 1.25 2.17
N TRP A 48 5.35 2.46 2.73
CA TRP A 48 4.56 2.80 3.91
C TRP A 48 3.07 2.68 3.63
N ILE A 49 2.57 3.21 2.49
CA ILE A 49 1.16 3.07 2.09
C ILE A 49 0.79 1.60 1.92
N CYS A 50 1.64 0.78 1.29
CA CYS A 50 1.45 -0.67 1.21
C CYS A 50 1.34 -1.28 2.61
N ARG A 51 2.25 -0.96 3.54
CA ARG A 51 2.26 -1.50 4.89
C ARG A 51 0.99 -1.15 5.66
N VAL A 52 0.66 0.13 5.80
CA VAL A 52 -0.45 0.59 6.65
C VAL A 52 -1.81 0.47 5.98
N GLY A 53 -1.87 0.63 4.66
CA GLY A 53 -3.11 0.71 3.89
C GLY A 53 -3.52 -0.61 3.22
N ILE A 54 -2.63 -1.60 3.16
CA ILE A 54 -2.91 -2.90 2.53
C ILE A 54 -2.59 -4.03 3.51
N ILE A 55 -1.33 -4.20 3.88
CA ILE A 55 -0.89 -5.39 4.61
C ILE A 55 -1.48 -5.42 6.03
N ASP A 56 -1.44 -4.30 6.77
CA ASP A 56 -2.02 -4.18 8.11
C ASP A 56 -3.53 -4.47 8.12
N ILE A 57 -4.25 -4.05 7.08
CA ILE A 57 -5.70 -4.26 6.97
C ILE A 57 -5.99 -5.75 6.76
N ILE A 58 -5.26 -6.41 5.86
CA ILE A 58 -5.41 -7.84 5.58
C ILE A 58 -5.10 -8.66 6.84
N GLU A 59 -3.97 -8.39 7.51
CA GLU A 59 -3.54 -9.10 8.71
C GLU A 59 -4.53 -8.91 9.87
N ARG A 60 -4.96 -7.67 10.15
CA ARG A 60 -5.88 -7.36 11.25
C ARG A 60 -7.24 -8.03 11.07
N ASN A 61 -7.71 -8.16 9.84
CA ASN A 61 -8.99 -8.80 9.54
C ASN A 61 -8.87 -10.31 9.29
N ASN A 62 -7.65 -10.86 9.29
CA ASN A 62 -7.36 -12.25 8.96
C ASN A 62 -8.00 -12.67 7.62
N TRP A 63 -7.93 -11.78 6.62
CA TRP A 63 -8.48 -12.03 5.30
C TRP A 63 -7.54 -12.90 4.47
N THR A 64 -8.12 -13.78 3.65
CA THR A 64 -7.35 -14.63 2.74
C THR A 64 -7.10 -13.93 1.40
N MET A 65 -6.05 -14.34 0.68
CA MET A 65 -5.68 -13.75 -0.62
C MET A 65 -6.75 -13.91 -1.72
N ASN A 66 -7.77 -14.75 -1.50
CA ASN A 66 -8.90 -14.94 -2.42
C ASN A 66 -10.04 -13.94 -2.20
N HIS A 67 -10.00 -13.12 -1.14
CA HIS A 67 -10.97 -12.05 -0.94
C HIS A 67 -10.89 -11.05 -2.07
N LYS A 68 -12.03 -10.40 -2.36
CA LYS A 68 -12.14 -9.43 -3.45
C LYS A 68 -12.22 -8.02 -2.92
N LEU A 69 -11.59 -7.09 -3.64
CA LEU A 69 -11.60 -5.66 -3.43
C LEU A 69 -12.14 -4.99 -4.69
N LEU A 70 -13.15 -4.14 -4.52
CA LEU A 70 -13.62 -3.27 -5.58
C LEU A 70 -12.80 -1.98 -5.57
N ILE A 71 -12.08 -1.69 -6.66
CA ILE A 71 -11.13 -0.58 -6.74
C ILE A 71 -11.51 0.33 -7.92
N PRO A 72 -11.57 1.65 -7.73
CA PRO A 72 -11.67 2.59 -8.83
C PRO A 72 -10.28 2.77 -9.47
N ILE A 73 -10.11 2.31 -10.71
CA ILE A 73 -8.88 2.50 -11.50
C ILE A 73 -9.27 3.20 -12.80
N ASN A 74 -8.65 4.36 -13.08
CA ASN A 74 -8.88 5.15 -14.30
C ASN A 74 -10.37 5.42 -14.60
N GLY A 75 -11.18 5.69 -13.56
CA GLY A 75 -12.62 5.96 -13.69
C GLY A 75 -13.51 4.71 -13.82
N HIS A 76 -12.93 3.50 -13.81
CA HIS A 76 -13.66 2.24 -13.86
C HIS A 76 -13.52 1.47 -12.56
N TYR A 77 -14.62 0.88 -12.08
CA TYR A 77 -14.56 -0.04 -10.95
C TYR A 77 -14.16 -1.43 -11.41
N ILE A 78 -13.05 -1.93 -10.88
CA ILE A 78 -12.50 -3.25 -11.17
C ILE A 78 -12.54 -4.07 -9.88
N ASN A 79 -12.95 -5.33 -9.99
CA ASN A 79 -13.02 -6.24 -8.85
C ASN A 79 -11.83 -7.19 -8.89
N LEU A 80 -10.90 -7.03 -7.96
CA LEU A 80 -9.64 -7.78 -7.92
C LEU A 80 -9.55 -8.61 -6.66
N THR A 81 -8.95 -9.79 -6.76
CA THR A 81 -8.53 -10.57 -5.60
C THR A 81 -7.41 -9.85 -4.86
N PHE A 82 -7.25 -10.13 -3.56
CA PHE A 82 -6.15 -9.59 -2.78
C PHE A 82 -4.79 -10.07 -3.30
N HIS A 83 -4.74 -11.25 -3.93
CA HIS A 83 -3.56 -11.69 -4.68
C HIS A 83 -3.22 -10.76 -5.84
N GLU A 84 -4.21 -10.40 -6.67
CA GLU A 84 -4.02 -9.45 -7.78
C GLU A 84 -3.63 -8.06 -7.25
N VAL A 85 -4.22 -7.62 -6.14
CA VAL A 85 -3.84 -6.39 -5.44
C VAL A 85 -2.38 -6.43 -5.00
N TYR A 86 -1.94 -7.54 -4.41
CA TYR A 86 -0.55 -7.72 -3.99
C TYR A 86 0.42 -7.60 -5.17
N LEU A 87 0.14 -8.27 -6.28
CA LEU A 87 0.99 -8.22 -7.47
C LEU A 87 1.05 -6.80 -8.07
N MET A 88 -0.08 -6.10 -8.10
CA MET A 88 -0.21 -4.73 -8.59
C MET A 88 0.54 -3.69 -7.76
N THR A 89 0.71 -3.95 -6.46
CA THR A 89 1.25 -2.98 -5.49
C THR A 89 2.57 -3.46 -4.93
N ILE A 90 2.55 -4.29 -3.89
CA ILE A 90 3.71 -4.77 -3.14
C ILE A 90 4.70 -5.49 -4.05
N GLY A 91 4.22 -6.42 -4.89
CA GLY A 91 5.07 -7.16 -5.82
C GLY A 91 5.75 -6.24 -6.85
N ARG A 92 4.98 -5.33 -7.46
CA ARG A 92 5.50 -4.35 -8.42
C ARG A 92 6.49 -3.39 -7.76
N LEU A 93 6.21 -2.89 -6.55
CA LEU A 93 7.10 -2.02 -5.79
C LEU A 93 8.42 -2.71 -5.45
N SER A 94 8.40 -3.98 -5.01
CA SER A 94 9.62 -4.74 -4.72
C SER A 94 10.51 -4.89 -5.95
N ILE A 95 9.93 -5.17 -7.12
CA ILE A 95 10.66 -5.26 -8.39
C ILE A 95 11.29 -3.89 -8.73
N LYS A 96 10.52 -2.80 -8.61
CA LYS A 96 11.04 -1.45 -8.89
C LYS A 96 12.12 -1.01 -7.92
N ALA A 97 12.02 -1.38 -6.65
CA ALA A 97 13.05 -1.10 -5.67
C ALA A 97 14.35 -1.85 -5.99
N GLU A 98 14.25 -3.12 -6.39
CA GLU A 98 15.38 -3.94 -6.82
C GLU A 98 16.07 -3.37 -8.07
N GLU A 99 15.32 -2.86 -9.05
CA GLU A 99 15.85 -2.19 -10.24
C GLU A 99 16.68 -0.92 -9.89
N GLN A 100 16.41 -0.27 -8.75
CA GLN A 100 17.19 0.89 -8.27
C GLN A 100 18.44 0.49 -7.45
N GLY A 101 18.56 -0.78 -7.07
CA GLY A 101 19.70 -1.32 -6.33
C GLY A 101 19.34 -1.89 -4.96
N ASP A 102 20.20 -2.79 -4.47
CA ASP A 102 19.96 -3.59 -3.26
C ASP A 102 19.67 -2.75 -2.01
N ASN A 103 20.30 -1.57 -1.88
CA ASN A 103 20.06 -0.66 -0.76
C ASN A 103 18.60 -0.17 -0.71
N ILE A 104 17.98 0.18 -1.84
CA ILE A 104 16.58 0.64 -1.88
C ILE A 104 15.64 -0.53 -1.59
N LYS A 105 15.93 -1.70 -2.15
CA LYS A 105 15.20 -2.94 -1.89
C LYS A 105 15.18 -3.28 -0.40
N GLU A 106 16.33 -3.25 0.27
CA GLU A 106 16.44 -3.53 1.70
C GLU A 106 15.60 -2.55 2.53
N MET A 107 15.63 -1.26 2.20
CA MET A 107 14.80 -0.27 2.91
C MET A 107 13.30 -0.51 2.72
N VAL A 108 12.86 -0.85 1.50
CA VAL A 108 11.45 -1.15 1.22
C VAL A 108 10.98 -2.39 1.98
N LEU A 109 11.81 -3.44 2.02
CA LEU A 109 11.53 -4.65 2.79
C LEU A 109 11.45 -4.35 4.29
N ASP A 110 12.37 -3.54 4.82
CA ASP A 110 12.35 -3.10 6.21
C ASP A 110 11.05 -2.36 6.55
N VAL A 111 10.54 -1.51 5.64
CA VAL A 111 9.24 -0.86 5.81
C VAL A 111 8.08 -1.88 5.86
N PHE A 112 8.11 -2.90 5.00
CA PHE A 112 7.08 -3.97 5.01
C PHE A 112 7.10 -4.80 6.30
N GLU A 113 8.27 -4.97 6.92
CA GLU A 113 8.44 -5.70 8.18
C GLU A 113 8.30 -4.82 9.43
N LYS A 114 8.00 -3.53 9.27
CA LYS A 114 7.89 -2.53 10.35
C LYS A 114 9.21 -2.33 11.13
N GLY A 115 10.34 -2.37 10.42
CA GLY A 115 11.67 -2.08 10.95
C GLY A 115 11.96 -0.60 11.18
N ASP A 116 13.24 -0.24 11.18
CA ASP A 116 13.70 1.11 11.50
C ASP A 116 13.27 2.15 10.46
N TRP A 117 13.29 1.80 9.18
CA TRP A 117 12.82 2.67 8.10
C TRP A 117 11.32 2.91 8.17
N PHE A 118 10.53 1.93 8.63
CA PHE A 118 9.10 2.16 8.90
C PHE A 118 8.89 3.27 9.94
N ASN A 119 9.64 3.23 11.04
CA ASN A 119 9.51 4.23 12.10
C ASN A 119 9.95 5.62 11.62
N GLN A 120 11.00 5.69 10.81
CA GLN A 120 11.49 6.94 10.24
C GLN A 120 10.47 7.57 9.29
N ILE A 121 9.91 6.78 8.35
CA ILE A 121 8.92 7.30 7.40
C ILE A 121 7.61 7.67 8.12
N ASP A 122 7.13 6.86 9.08
CA ASP A 122 5.90 7.15 9.81
C ASP A 122 5.98 8.45 10.64
N ALA A 123 7.17 8.78 11.14
CA ALA A 123 7.40 10.01 11.89
C ALA A 123 7.33 11.28 11.00
N ILE A 124 7.67 11.17 9.72
CA ILE A 124 7.70 12.32 8.79
C ILE A 124 6.40 12.48 8.00
N VAL A 125 5.58 11.43 7.86
CA VAL A 125 4.27 11.53 7.19
C VAL A 125 3.33 12.43 8.02
N PRO A 126 2.81 13.53 7.44
CA PRO A 126 1.91 14.44 8.15
C PRO A 126 0.69 13.73 8.72
N TYR A 127 0.26 14.14 9.91
CA TYR A 127 -0.87 13.51 10.61
C TYR A 127 -2.15 13.44 9.77
N GLU A 128 -2.44 14.47 8.97
CA GLU A 128 -3.61 14.48 8.08
C GLU A 128 -3.53 13.42 6.98
N GLN A 129 -2.32 13.08 6.50
CA GLN A 129 -2.14 11.97 5.55
C GLN A 129 -2.27 10.62 6.26
N ARG A 130 -1.82 10.51 7.51
CA ARG A 130 -2.01 9.29 8.32
C ARG A 130 -3.48 8.95 8.55
N LYS A 131 -4.36 9.94 8.73
CA LYS A 131 -5.82 9.72 8.85
C LYS A 131 -6.48 9.08 7.63
N LEU A 132 -5.87 9.15 6.45
CA LEU A 132 -6.41 8.48 5.27
C LEU A 132 -6.30 6.96 5.38
N PHE A 133 -5.40 6.47 6.23
CA PHE A 133 -5.07 5.05 6.37
C PHE A 133 -5.33 4.50 7.80
N GLN A 134 -5.29 5.33 8.85
CA GLN A 134 -5.60 4.99 10.25
C GLN A 134 -7.10 5.03 10.57
#